data_AF-A0A2S9IK02-F1
#
_entry.id   AF-A0A2S9IK02-F1
#
_cell.length_a   1.000
_cell.length_b   1.000
_cell.length_c   1.000
_cell.angle_alpha   90.00
_cell.angle_beta   90.00
_cell.angle_gamma   90.00
#
_symmetry.space_group_name_H-M   'P 1'
#
loop_
_entity.id
_entity.type
_entity.pdbx_description
1 polymer ?
#
loop_
_entity_poly.entity_id
_entity_poly.type
_entity_poly.pdbx_seq_one_letter_code
_entity_poly.pdbx_strand_id
1 'polypeptide(L)' 'MLEFLLSFLTGPNGLFTGLGALLIAALGLYLKGRVDGGGLERSKQAEREAEARTVSDEIEDAIAGRDAGTNRERLKKWGR' A
#
# COMPACT_ATOMS: atom_id res chain seq x y z
N MET A 1 -29.23 3.82 -20.17
CA MET A 1 -27.76 3.65 -20.00
C MET A 1 -27.26 2.42 -20.77
N LEU A 2 -27.88 1.25 -20.60
CA LEU A 2 -27.54 0.03 -21.35
C LEU A 2 -27.72 0.20 -22.88
N GLU A 3 -28.82 0.82 -23.30
CA GLU A 3 -29.14 1.19 -24.69
C GLU A 3 -28.02 2.04 -25.36
N PHE A 4 -27.43 2.96 -24.59
CA PHE A 4 -26.37 3.86 -25.07
C PHE A 4 -25.05 3.11 -25.26
N LEU A 5 -24.73 2.18 -24.35
CA LEU A 5 -23.58 1.29 -24.47
C LEU A 5 -23.72 0.34 -25.67
N LEU A 6 -24.92 -0.19 -25.89
CA LEU A 6 -25.22 -1.04 -27.05
C LEU A 6 -25.07 -0.27 -28.37
N SER A 7 -25.65 0.93 -28.47
CA SER A 7 -25.52 1.80 -29.65
C SER A 7 -24.06 2.20 -29.94
N PHE A 8 -23.26 2.42 -28.90
CA PHE A 8 -21.84 2.74 -29.02
C PHE A 8 -20.97 1.54 -29.50
N LEU A 9 -21.37 0.31 -29.15
CA LEU A 9 -20.73 -0.93 -29.63
C LEU A 9 -21.21 -1.39 -31.01
N THR A 10 -22.43 -1.07 -31.41
CA THR A 10 -23.04 -1.57 -32.66
C THR A 10 -23.09 -0.54 -33.79
N GLY A 11 -22.72 0.72 -33.52
CA GLY A 11 -22.57 1.75 -34.56
C GLY A 11 -21.44 1.47 -35.55
N PRO A 12 -21.33 2.25 -36.65
CA PRO A 12 -20.36 2.01 -37.74
C PRO A 12 -18.89 2.02 -37.29
N ASN A 13 -18.58 2.59 -36.13
CA ASN A 13 -17.25 2.62 -35.52
C ASN A 13 -17.13 1.73 -34.27
N GLY A 14 -18.14 0.89 -34.00
CA GLY A 14 -18.33 0.08 -32.79
C GLY A 14 -17.13 -0.76 -32.37
N LEU A 15 -16.36 -1.20 -33.37
CA LEU A 15 -15.16 -2.00 -33.18
C LEU A 15 -14.00 -1.15 -32.61
N PHE A 16 -13.81 0.07 -33.11
CA PHE A 16 -12.77 0.99 -32.61
C PHE A 16 -13.12 1.55 -31.24
N THR A 17 -14.39 1.85 -31.01
CA THR A 17 -14.89 2.31 -29.70
C THR A 17 -14.81 1.20 -28.65
N GLY A 18 -15.15 -0.04 -29.02
CA GLY A 18 -14.99 -1.22 -28.16
C GLY A 18 -13.53 -1.50 -27.80
N LEU A 19 -12.62 -1.44 -28.78
CA LEU A 19 -11.18 -1.60 -28.55
C LEU A 19 -10.61 -0.48 -27.67
N GLY A 20 -11.01 0.77 -27.91
CA GLY A 20 -10.60 1.90 -27.08
C GLY A 20 -11.05 1.76 -25.62
N ALA A 21 -12.28 1.33 -25.39
CA ALA A 21 -12.80 1.07 -24.05
C ALA A 21 -12.04 -0.06 -23.34
N LEU A 22 -11.71 -1.14 -24.06
CA LEU A 22 -10.91 -2.26 -23.55
C LEU A 22 -9.50 -1.82 -23.12
N LEU A 23 -8.83 -0.99 -23.93
CA LEU A 23 -7.51 -0.47 -23.61
C LEU A 23 -7.52 0.43 -22.37
N ILE A 24 -8.51 1.31 -22.24
CA ILE A 24 -8.66 2.18 -21.07
C ILE A 24 -8.94 1.34 -19.81
N ALA A 25 -9.80 0.33 -19.91
CA ALA A 25 -10.09 -0.57 -18.79
C ALA A 25 -8.84 -1.36 -18.36
N ALA A 26 -8.08 -1.90 -19.31
CA ALA A 26 -6.83 -2.61 -19.04
C ALA A 26 -5.79 -1.70 -18.37
N LEU A 27 -5.63 -0.47 -18.84
CA LEU A 27 -4.74 0.52 -18.23
C LEU A 27 -5.19 0.88 -16.81
N GLY A 28 -6.49 1.06 -16.59
CA GLY A 28 -7.05 1.34 -15.27
C GLY A 28 -6.75 0.23 -14.26
N LEU A 29 -6.95 -1.03 -14.64
CA LEU A 29 -6.64 -2.20 -13.82
C LEU A 29 -5.13 -2.31 -13.53
N TYR A 30 -4.29 -2.07 -14.53
CA TYR A 30 -2.83 -2.08 -14.37
C TYR A 30 -2.37 -1.05 -13.34
N LEU A 31 -2.82 0.20 -13.48
CA LEU A 31 -2.45 1.28 -12.57
C LEU A 31 -2.96 1.02 -11.15
N LYS A 32 -4.20 0.54 -11.01
CA LYS A 32 -4.77 0.16 -9.72
C LYS A 32 -3.94 -0.93 -9.03
N GLY A 33 -3.59 -1.99 -9.76
CA GLY A 33 -2.76 -3.08 -9.22
C GLY A 33 -1.41 -2.61 -8.69
N ARG A 34 -0.79 -1.59 -9.32
CA ARG A 34 0.48 -1.02 -8.82
C ARG A 34 0.31 -0.23 -7.52
N VAL A 35 -0.76 0.55 -7.42
CA VAL A 35 -1.06 1.33 -6.21
C VAL A 35 -1.36 0.40 -5.04
N ASP A 36 -2.21 -0.60 -5.28
CA ASP A 36 -2.62 -1.56 -4.26
C ASP A 36 -1.44 -2.42 -3.78
N GLY A 37 -0.58 -2.87 -4.71
CA GLY A 37 0.62 -3.64 -4.37
C GLY A 37 1.65 -2.85 -3.54
N GLY A 38 1.90 -1.59 -3.90
CA GLY A 38 2.83 -0.74 -3.15
C GLY A 38 2.32 -0.34 -1.75
N GLY A 39 1.01 -0.23 -1.57
CA GLY A 39 0.39 -0.05 -0.25
C GLY A 39 0.53 -1.30 0.63
N LEU A 40 0.21 -2.47 0.04
CA LEU A 40 0.27 -3.75 0.73
C LEU A 40 1.68 -4.09 1.23
N GLU A 41 2.70 -3.90 0.39
CA GLU A 41 4.09 -4.16 0.78
C GLU A 41 4.59 -3.19 1.85
N ARG A 42 4.21 -1.91 1.78
CA ARG A 42 4.52 -0.95 2.86
C ARG A 42 3.85 -1.33 4.18
N SER A 43 2.61 -1.81 4.14
CA SER A 43 1.92 -2.29 5.34
C SER A 43 2.63 -3.51 5.95
N LYS A 44 3.01 -4.49 5.12
CA LYS A 44 3.77 -5.66 5.58
C LYS A 44 5.13 -5.27 6.16
N GLN A 45 5.81 -4.31 5.54
CA GLN A 45 7.08 -3.79 6.05
C GLN A 45 6.90 -3.09 7.40
N ALA A 46 5.89 -2.23 7.55
CA ALA A 46 5.60 -1.54 8.80
C ALA A 46 5.27 -2.52 9.95
N GLU A 47 4.55 -3.60 9.66
CA GLU A 47 4.25 -4.65 10.63
C GLU A 47 5.52 -5.39 11.08
N ARG A 48 6.38 -5.79 10.14
CA ARG A 48 7.68 -6.41 10.44
C ARG A 48 8.61 -5.47 11.21
N GLU A 49 8.63 -4.18 10.88
CA GLU A 49 9.40 -3.18 11.61
C GLU A 49 8.87 -2.98 13.03
N ALA A 50 7.55 -3.02 13.23
CA ALA A 50 6.95 -2.93 14.55
C ALA A 50 7.34 -4.13 15.42
N GLU A 51 7.31 -5.34 14.87
CA GLU A 51 7.76 -6.56 15.56
C GLU A 51 9.25 -6.47 15.92
N ALA A 52 10.10 -6.08 14.97
CA ALA A 52 11.53 -5.91 15.21
C ALA A 52 11.83 -4.84 16.27
N ARG A 53 11.07 -3.74 16.30
CA ARG A 53 11.19 -2.70 17.34
C ARG A 53 10.81 -3.25 18.71
N THR A 54 9.76 -4.05 18.82
CA THR A 54 9.38 -4.68 20.09
C THR A 54 10.51 -5.56 20.63
N VAL A 55 11.12 -6.39 19.77
CA VAL A 55 12.27 -7.23 20.18
C VAL A 55 13.48 -6.36 20.59
N SER A 56 13.75 -5.27 19.88
CA SER A 56 14.82 -4.33 20.25
C SER A 56 14.56 -3.69 21.63
N ASP A 57 13.32 -3.28 21.90
CA ASP A 57 12.92 -2.73 23.19
C ASP A 57 13.10 -3.78 24.31
N GLU A 58 12.69 -5.03 24.09
CA GLU A 58 12.87 -6.13 25.06
C GLU A 58 14.34 -6.39 25.39
N ILE A 59 15.20 -6.40 24.38
CA ILE A 59 16.64 -6.59 24.57
C ILE A 59 17.24 -5.41 25.32
N GLU A 60 16.88 -4.18 24.97
CA GLU A 60 17.38 -3.00 25.65
C GLU A 60 16.92 -2.95 27.11
N ASP A 61 15.70 -3.40 27.38
CA ASP A 61 15.18 -3.55 28.75
C ASP A 61 15.99 -4.57 29.54
N ALA A 62 16.27 -5.73 28.94
CA ALA A 62 17.08 -6.77 29.54
C ALA A 62 18.54 -6.32 29.81
N ILE A 63 19.15 -5.60 28.86
CA ILE A 63 20.53 -5.08 29.01
C ILE A 63 20.58 -3.98 30.07
N ALA A 64 19.60 -3.09 30.05
CA ALA A 64 19.61 -1.89 30.86
C ALA A 64 19.04 -2.11 32.27
N GLY A 65 18.33 -3.22 32.50
CA GLY A 65 17.67 -3.55 33.76
C GLY A 65 16.52 -2.60 34.12
N ARG A 66 15.86 -2.01 33.12
CA ARG A 66 14.82 -0.99 33.24
C ARG A 66 13.79 -1.16 32.12
N ASP A 67 12.58 -0.64 32.28
CA ASP A 67 11.49 -0.81 31.32
C ASP A 67 11.66 0.05 30.05
N ALA A 68 10.97 -0.35 28.99
CA ALA A 68 11.06 0.26 27.66
C ALA A 68 10.61 1.73 27.62
N GLY A 69 9.72 2.13 28.53
CA GLY A 69 9.31 3.53 28.67
C GLY A 69 10.47 4.39 29.17
N THR A 70 11.12 3.94 30.25
CA THR A 70 12.29 4.59 30.84
C THR A 70 13.49 4.63 29.88
N ASN A 71 13.70 3.57 29.10
CA ASN A 71 14.72 3.53 28.04
C ASN A 71 14.47 4.59 26.96
N ARG A 72 13.26 4.62 26.40
CA ARG A 72 12.87 5.61 25.38
C ARG A 72 13.01 7.05 25.84
N GLU A 73 12.61 7.36 27.07
CA GLU A 73 12.75 8.72 27.63
C GLU A 73 14.21 9.16 27.73
N ARG A 74 15.13 8.26 28.07
CA ARG A 74 16.55 8.57 28.15
C ARG A 74 17.19 8.70 26.77
N LEU A 75 16.89 7.80 25.84
CA LEU A 75 17.40 7.88 24.47
C LEU A 75 16.94 9.17 23.76
N LYS A 76 15.71 9.63 24.02
CA LYS A 76 15.22 10.93 23.51
C LYS A 76 16.09 12.12 23.94
N LYS A 77 16.81 12.03 25.06
CA LYS A 77 17.74 13.08 25.49
C LYS A 77 19.03 13.12 24.66
N TRP A 78 19.36 12.01 23.98
CA TRP A 78 20.59 11.83 23.22
C TRP A 78 20.36 11.95 21.69
N GLY A 79 19.12 11.81 21.24
CA GLY A 79 18.70 11.98 19.84
C GLY A 79 18.24 13.39 19.46
N ARG A 80 18.46 14.39 20.32
CA ARG A 80 18.33 15.82 19.98
C ARG A 80 19.66 16.35 19.47
#